data_AF-A0A1H4WBF7-F1
#
_entry.id   AF-A0A1H4WBF7-F1
#
_cell.length_a   1.000
_cell.length_b   1.000
_cell.length_c   1.000
_cell.angle_alpha   90.00
_cell.angle_beta   90.00
_cell.angle_gamma   90.00
#
_symmetry.space_group_name_H-M   'P 1'
#
loop_
_entity.id
_entity.type
_entity.pdbx_description
1 polymer ?
#
loop_
_entity_poly.entity_id
_entity_poly.type
_entity_poly.pdbx_seq_one_letter_code
_entity_poly.pdbx_strand_id
1 'polypeptide(L)'
;MTDDRDSTPLWPTIDALWSRLEATRVHAGQEGVLLRILKLSEEVGEVAEAVIGATGQNPRKGTTHTWDDVRSELCDVAITALVALRTLTPDAEEVFETHLNGVHARPLRPAE
;
A
#
# COMPACT_ATOMS: atom_id res chain seq x y z
N MET A 1 -10.06 3.48 -30.96
CA MET A 1 -8.94 4.21 -30.34
C MET A 1 -9.46 4.69 -29.00
N THR A 2 -9.42 3.80 -28.00
CA THR A 2 -9.88 4.08 -26.64
C THR A 2 -8.95 5.08 -26.00
N ASP A 3 -9.55 6.06 -25.33
CA ASP A 3 -8.90 7.21 -24.76
C ASP A 3 -8.04 6.80 -23.55
N ASP A 4 -6.72 6.76 -23.74
CA ASP A 4 -5.70 6.40 -22.73
C ASP A 4 -5.34 7.60 -21.81
N ARG A 5 -6.23 8.60 -21.68
CA ARG A 5 -5.87 9.93 -21.15
C ARG A 5 -6.28 10.23 -19.70
N ASP A 6 -6.91 9.31 -18.97
CA ASP A 6 -7.43 9.62 -17.62
C ASP A 6 -6.88 8.71 -16.50
N SER A 7 -5.83 7.92 -16.71
CA SER A 7 -5.17 7.23 -15.58
C SER A 7 -4.20 8.16 -14.88
N THR A 8 -4.43 8.44 -13.59
CA THR A 8 -3.46 9.17 -12.78
C THR A 8 -2.17 8.36 -12.66
N PRO A 9 -1.00 8.89 -13.09
CA PRO A 9 0.24 8.12 -13.07
C PRO A 9 0.65 7.80 -11.62
N LEU A 10 1.00 6.53 -11.36
CA LEU A 10 1.22 6.01 -10.01
C LEU A 10 2.26 6.82 -9.23
N TRP A 11 3.48 6.92 -9.72
CA TRP A 11 4.58 7.56 -8.98
C TRP A 11 4.38 9.06 -8.76
N PRO A 12 3.96 9.86 -9.76
CA PRO A 12 3.58 11.25 -9.51
C PRO A 12 2.45 11.39 -8.48
N THR A 13 1.53 10.42 -8.40
CA THR A 13 0.47 10.42 -7.37
C THR A 13 1.03 10.11 -5.99
N ILE A 14 1.90 9.10 -5.87
CA ILE A 14 2.59 8.75 -4.62
C ILE A 14 3.44 9.92 -4.12
N ASP A 15 4.15 10.61 -5.01
CA ASP A 15 4.92 11.81 -4.68
C ASP A 15 4.05 12.96 -4.19
N ALA A 16 2.87 13.16 -4.79
CA ALA A 16 1.92 14.18 -4.36
C ALA A 16 1.34 13.85 -2.97
N LEU A 17 0.99 12.58 -2.72
CA LEU A 17 0.53 12.10 -1.41
C LEU A 17 1.62 12.26 -0.34
N TRP A 18 2.84 11.81 -0.63
CA TRP A 18 3.99 11.97 0.24
C TRP A 18 4.24 13.45 0.56
N SER A 19 4.25 14.32 -0.45
CA SER A 19 4.47 15.77 -0.26
C SER A 19 3.41 16.40 0.64
N ARG A 20 2.13 16.00 0.49
CA ARG A 20 1.03 16.47 1.35
C ARG A 20 1.18 15.99 2.78
N LEU A 21 1.63 14.75 2.98
CA LEU A 21 1.88 14.16 4.29
C LEU A 21 3.10 14.79 4.99
N GLU A 22 4.13 15.14 4.24
CA GLU A 22 5.30 15.84 4.75
C GLU A 22 4.97 17.29 5.15
N ALA A 23 4.09 17.96 4.40
CA ALA A 23 3.66 19.31 4.71
C ALA A 23 2.88 19.43 6.04
N THR A 24 2.27 18.32 6.51
CA THR A 24 1.50 18.28 7.76
C THR A 24 2.21 17.54 8.89
N ARG A 25 3.47 17.12 8.70
CA ARG A 25 4.18 16.30 9.68
C ARG A 25 4.53 17.10 10.95
N VAL A 26 4.24 16.49 12.09
CA VAL A 26 4.68 16.98 13.41
C VAL A 26 6.06 16.42 13.77
N HIS A 27 6.31 15.17 13.38
CA HIS A 27 7.55 14.45 13.68
C HIS A 27 8.42 14.35 12.41
N ALA A 28 9.68 14.73 12.51
CA ALA A 28 10.66 14.68 11.41
C ALA A 28 11.77 13.67 11.70
N GLY A 29 12.56 13.33 10.68
CA GLY A 29 13.68 12.39 10.82
C GLY A 29 13.23 10.96 11.13
N GLN A 30 13.97 10.27 11.99
CA GLN A 30 13.77 8.85 12.28
C GLN A 30 12.38 8.52 12.85
N GLU A 31 11.82 9.40 13.67
CA GLU A 31 10.49 9.21 14.24
C GLU A 31 9.40 9.20 13.16
N GLY A 32 9.48 10.12 12.19
CA GLY A 32 8.56 10.15 11.04
C GLY A 32 8.61 8.87 10.22
N VAL A 33 9.81 8.32 9.99
CA VAL A 33 10.00 7.04 9.31
C VAL A 33 9.33 5.91 10.09
N LEU A 34 9.59 5.82 11.41
CA LEU A 34 9.00 4.78 12.26
C LEU A 34 7.48 4.83 12.24
N LEU A 35 6.88 6.02 12.30
CA LEU A 35 5.43 6.20 12.22
C LEU A 35 4.87 5.74 10.86
N ARG A 36 5.59 5.93 9.75
CA ARG A 36 5.16 5.39 8.43
C ARG A 36 5.23 3.87 8.37
N ILE A 37 6.24 3.27 8.98
CA ILE A 37 6.31 1.81 9.09
C ILE A 37 5.19 1.27 9.99
N LEU A 38 4.87 1.94 11.10
CA LEU A 38 3.78 1.53 11.99
C LEU A 38 2.41 1.62 11.30
N LYS A 39 2.20 2.62 10.43
CA LYS A 39 0.95 2.76 9.66
C LYS A 39 0.64 1.51 8.83
N LEU A 40 1.66 0.80 8.32
CA LEU A 40 1.45 -0.47 7.61
C LEU A 40 0.75 -1.53 8.47
N SER A 41 1.05 -1.58 9.76
CA SER A 41 0.40 -2.54 10.67
C SER A 41 -1.07 -2.19 10.92
N GLU A 42 -1.41 -0.91 10.87
CA GLU A 42 -2.79 -0.42 10.96
C GLU A 42 -3.59 -0.87 9.73
N GLU A 43 -3.10 -0.58 8.52
CA GLU A 43 -3.77 -0.96 7.26
C GLU A 43 -3.94 -2.48 7.13
N VAL A 44 -2.93 -3.27 7.52
CA VAL A 44 -3.05 -4.73 7.54
C VAL A 44 -4.11 -5.21 8.55
N GLY A 45 -4.27 -4.49 9.66
CA GLY A 45 -5.35 -4.72 10.63
C GLY A 45 -6.73 -4.46 10.03
N GLU A 46 -6.86 -3.40 9.23
CA GLU A 46 -8.11 -3.05 8.53
C GLU A 46 -8.47 -4.09 7.46
N VAL A 47 -7.49 -4.60 6.70
CA VAL A 47 -7.69 -5.76 5.81
C VAL A 47 -8.23 -6.97 6.60
N ALA A 48 -7.66 -7.26 7.76
CA ALA A 48 -8.11 -8.38 8.59
C ALA A 48 -9.54 -8.18 9.10
N GLU A 49 -9.89 -6.96 9.53
CA GLU A 49 -11.25 -6.59 9.93
C GLU A 49 -12.24 -6.76 8.76
N ALA A 50 -11.90 -6.25 7.58
CA ALA A 50 -12.72 -6.38 6.37
C ALA A 50 -12.94 -7.85 6.00
N VAL A 51 -11.91 -8.70 6.06
CA VAL A 51 -12.04 -10.15 5.78
C VAL A 51 -12.95 -10.83 6.79
N ILE A 52 -12.78 -10.56 8.09
CA ILE A 52 -13.64 -11.10 9.15
C ILE A 52 -15.09 -10.67 8.93
N GLY A 53 -15.28 -9.40 8.55
CA GLY A 53 -16.58 -8.83 8.23
C GLY A 53 -17.22 -9.43 6.99
N ALA A 54 -16.46 -9.66 5.91
CA ALA A 54 -16.96 -10.21 4.65
C ALA A 54 -17.30 -11.70 4.75
N THR A 55 -16.54 -12.44 5.56
CA THR A 55 -16.74 -13.87 5.79
C THR A 55 -17.75 -14.18 6.90
N GLY A 56 -18.23 -13.17 7.62
CA GLY A 56 -19.20 -13.31 8.70
C GLY A 56 -18.65 -14.09 9.91
N GLN A 57 -17.33 -14.14 10.10
CA GLN A 57 -16.70 -14.98 11.13
C GLN A 57 -16.98 -14.51 12.56
N ASN A 58 -17.50 -13.29 12.75
CA ASN A 58 -17.96 -12.83 14.05
C ASN A 58 -19.45 -13.16 14.26
N PRO A 59 -19.80 -14.17 15.07
CA PRO A 59 -21.18 -14.63 15.21
C PRO A 59 -22.11 -13.58 15.83
N ARG A 60 -21.55 -12.57 16.52
CA ARG A 60 -22.33 -11.49 17.13
C ARG A 60 -22.72 -10.38 16.15
N LYS A 61 -22.02 -10.27 15.01
CA LYS A 61 -22.20 -9.18 14.05
C LYS A 61 -22.68 -9.66 12.67
N GLY A 62 -22.49 -10.93 12.33
CA GLY A 62 -22.79 -11.45 10.99
C GLY A 62 -21.87 -10.83 9.94
N THR A 63 -22.34 -10.73 8.70
CA THR A 63 -21.60 -10.08 7.62
C THR A 63 -21.69 -8.56 7.75
N THR A 64 -20.55 -7.89 7.91
CA THR A 64 -20.46 -6.43 8.07
C THR A 64 -19.74 -5.71 6.94
N HIS A 65 -18.99 -6.46 6.13
CA HIS A 65 -18.23 -5.95 4.99
C HIS A 65 -18.51 -6.82 3.76
N THR A 66 -18.00 -6.37 2.63
CA THR A 66 -18.01 -7.04 1.35
C THR A 66 -16.58 -7.39 0.95
N TRP A 67 -16.41 -8.24 -0.06
CA TRP A 67 -15.11 -8.46 -0.67
C TRP A 67 -14.59 -7.21 -1.41
N ASP A 68 -15.46 -6.25 -1.71
CA ASP A 68 -15.06 -4.97 -2.30
C ASP A 68 -14.31 -4.13 -1.27
N ASP A 69 -14.76 -4.14 -0.01
CA ASP A 69 -14.07 -3.48 1.09
C ASP A 69 -12.67 -4.09 1.29
N VAL A 70 -12.56 -5.43 1.26
CA VAL A 70 -11.24 -6.10 1.33
C VAL A 70 -10.29 -5.63 0.22
N ARG A 71 -10.80 -5.42 -1.00
CA ARG A 71 -9.97 -4.91 -2.12
C ARG A 71 -9.53 -3.47 -1.88
N SER A 72 -10.40 -2.62 -1.32
CA SER A 72 -10.04 -1.25 -0.94
C SER A 72 -8.94 -1.24 0.12
N GLU A 73 -9.08 -2.02 1.20
CA GLU A 73 -8.07 -2.07 2.25
C GLU A 73 -6.71 -2.60 1.74
N LEU A 74 -6.73 -3.55 0.80
CA LEU A 74 -5.49 -4.01 0.15
C LEU A 74 -4.82 -2.91 -0.69
N CYS A 75 -5.60 -2.04 -1.33
CA CYS A 75 -5.06 -0.86 -2.01
C CYS A 75 -4.44 0.12 -1.01
N ASP A 76 -5.06 0.32 0.16
CA ASP A 76 -4.53 1.22 1.20
C ASP A 76 -3.21 0.71 1.79
N VAL A 77 -3.07 -0.61 1.99
CA VAL A 77 -1.78 -1.25 2.32
C VAL A 77 -0.74 -0.96 1.24
N ALA A 78 -1.07 -1.15 -0.05
CA ALA A 78 -0.14 -0.95 -1.15
C ALA A 78 0.31 0.52 -1.26
N ILE A 79 -0.64 1.47 -1.18
CA ILE A 79 -0.37 2.91 -1.21
C ILE A 79 0.51 3.30 -0.02
N THR A 80 0.18 2.83 1.19
CA THR A 80 0.95 3.11 2.40
C THR A 80 2.37 2.58 2.30
N ALA A 81 2.57 1.40 1.71
CA ALA A 81 3.91 0.83 1.48
C ALA A 81 4.74 1.67 0.49
N LEU A 82 4.13 2.12 -0.61
CA LEU A 82 4.80 2.97 -1.59
C LEU A 82 5.17 4.34 -1.02
N VAL A 83 4.27 4.95 -0.23
CA VAL A 83 4.56 6.20 0.50
C VAL A 83 5.68 6.00 1.51
N ALA A 84 5.68 4.90 2.26
CA ALA A 84 6.75 4.59 3.22
C ALA A 84 8.11 4.40 2.51
N LEU A 85 8.13 3.71 1.35
CA LEU A 85 9.33 3.58 0.53
C LEU A 85 9.82 4.96 0.06
N ARG A 86 8.92 5.83 -0.37
CA ARG A 86 9.24 7.21 -0.78
C ARG A 86 9.76 8.09 0.36
N THR A 87 9.35 7.81 1.59
CA THR A 87 9.92 8.45 2.80
C THR A 87 11.37 7.98 3.05
N LEU A 88 11.72 6.73 2.72
CA LEU A 88 13.06 6.19 2.93
C LEU A 88 14.06 6.61 1.85
N THR A 89 13.61 6.84 0.62
CA THR A 89 14.47 7.20 -0.50
C THR A 89 13.73 8.08 -1.52
N PRO A 90 14.39 9.09 -2.13
CA PRO A 90 13.84 9.80 -3.27
C PRO A 90 13.70 8.93 -4.52
N ASP A 91 14.51 7.87 -4.64
CA ASP A 91 14.58 6.99 -5.82
C ASP A 91 13.59 5.80 -5.71
N ALA A 92 12.46 6.01 -5.04
CA ALA A 92 11.52 4.94 -4.68
C ALA A 92 10.95 4.20 -5.90
N GLU A 93 10.72 4.92 -7.01
CA GLU A 93 10.29 4.35 -8.28
C GLU A 93 11.30 3.33 -8.81
N GLU A 94 12.56 3.73 -8.96
CA GLU A 94 13.62 2.86 -9.45
C GLU A 94 13.85 1.66 -8.52
N VAL A 95 13.83 1.87 -7.20
CA VAL A 95 13.99 0.80 -6.21
C VAL A 95 12.86 -0.23 -6.32
N PHE A 96 11.62 0.24 -6.42
CA PHE A 96 10.46 -0.65 -6.56
C PHE A 96 10.49 -1.40 -7.89
N GLU A 97 10.74 -0.72 -9.01
CA GLU A 97 10.79 -1.34 -10.34
C GLU A 97 11.91 -2.38 -10.43
N THR A 98 13.10 -2.06 -9.91
CA THR A 98 14.22 -3.00 -9.85
C THR A 98 13.85 -4.25 -9.05
N HIS A 99 13.21 -4.07 -7.88
CA HIS A 99 12.77 -5.19 -7.07
C HIS A 99 11.67 -6.02 -7.76
N LEU A 100 10.68 -5.35 -8.37
CA LEU A 100 9.58 -5.98 -9.09
C LEU A 100 10.09 -6.78 -10.29
N ASN A 101 10.99 -6.21 -11.09
CA ASN A 101 11.64 -6.90 -12.20
C ASN A 101 12.45 -8.11 -11.71
N GLY A 102 13.14 -7.95 -10.58
CA GLY A 102 13.84 -9.04 -9.91
C GLY A 102 12.92 -10.17 -9.45
N VAL A 103 11.70 -9.87 -8.99
CA VAL A 103 10.68 -10.89 -8.65
C VAL A 103 10.09 -11.53 -9.89
N HIS A 104 9.76 -10.74 -10.92
CA HIS A 104 9.21 -11.22 -12.19
C HIS A 104 10.18 -12.18 -12.92
N ALA A 105 11.49 -11.93 -12.84
CA ALA A 105 12.50 -12.78 -13.44
C ALA A 105 12.74 -14.10 -12.67
N ARG A 106 12.18 -14.27 -11.45
CA ARG A 106 12.38 -15.51 -10.68
C ARG A 106 11.57 -16.65 -11.30
N PRO A 107 12.15 -17.85 -11.46
CA PRO A 107 11.38 -19.01 -11.87
C PRO A 107 10.32 -19.35 -10.80
N LEU A 108 9.12 -19.73 -11.24
CA LEU A 108 8.01 -20.11 -10.34
C LEU A 108 8.23 -21.46 -9.61
N ARG A 109 9.37 -22.11 -9.85
CA ARG A 109 9.79 -23.36 -9.20
C ARG A 109 11.29 -23.29 -8.87
N PRO A 110 11.77 -23.94 -7.81
CA PRO A 110 13.21 -24.04 -7.54
C PRO A 110 13.93 -24.67 -8.74
N ALA A 111 15.15 -24.21 -9.04
CA ALA A 111 16.02 -24.94 -9.96
C ALA A 111 16.32 -26.33 -9.38
N GLU A 112 16.18 -27.37 -10.20
CA GLU A 112 16.53 -28.77 -9.85
C GLU A 112 18.02 -28.94 -9.57
#